data_AF-A0A401TY70-F1
#
_entry.id   AF-A0A401TY70-F1
#
_cell.length_a   1.000
_cell.length_b   1.000
_cell.length_c   1.000
_cell.angle_alpha   90.00
_cell.angle_beta   90.00
_cell.angle_gamma   90.00
#
_symmetry.space_group_name_H-M   'P 1'
#
loop_
_entity.id
_entity.type
_entity.pdbx_description
1 polymer ?
#
loop_
_entity_poly.entity_id
_entity_poly.type
_entity_poly.pdbx_seq_one_letter_code
_entity_poly.pdbx_strand_id
1 'polypeptide(L)' 'MHSFRLTCAAAAVAVVLTAPAFSHTEGTYEIPAGAHFNPDKLARISEFFKNEVATGKIPGAVVLIQQHGKPVYHEAFGV' A
#
# COMPACT_ATOMS: atom_id res chain seq x y z
N MET A 1 32.41 6.87 53.47
CA MET A 1 33.11 5.58 53.46
C MET A 1 32.06 4.48 53.54
N HIS A 2 31.98 3.62 52.50
CA HIS A 2 31.27 2.32 52.43
C HIS A 2 29.72 2.35 52.42
N SER A 3 28.97 1.77 51.48
CA SER A 3 29.28 1.10 50.20
C SER A 3 27.95 0.77 49.50
N PHE A 4 27.98 0.89 48.17
CA PHE A 4 26.94 0.56 47.19
C PHE A 4 26.82 -0.97 47.03
N ARG A 5 25.67 -1.59 47.36
CA ARG A 5 25.37 -3.01 47.06
C ARG A 5 23.86 -3.19 46.81
N LEU A 6 23.46 -3.32 45.54
CA LEU A 6 23.02 -4.57 44.90
C LEU A 6 21.79 -5.23 45.57
N THR A 7 20.60 -4.90 45.08
CA THR A 7 19.45 -5.83 45.08
C THR A 7 18.79 -5.76 43.70
N CYS A 8 19.37 -6.55 42.79
CA CYS A 8 18.81 -6.88 41.49
C CYS A 8 17.62 -7.84 41.64
N ALA A 9 16.65 -7.64 40.75
CA ALA A 9 15.98 -8.68 39.96
C ALA A 9 15.20 -9.78 40.69
N ALA A 10 13.86 -9.69 40.59
CA ALA A 10 13.02 -10.76 40.02
C ALA A 10 11.54 -10.48 40.31
N ALA A 11 10.78 -9.94 39.35
CA ALA A 11 9.33 -10.17 39.19
C ALA A 11 8.76 -9.27 38.08
N ALA A 12 9.15 -9.49 36.83
CA ALA A 12 8.40 -8.94 35.68
C ALA A 12 8.81 -9.67 34.40
N VAL A 13 8.55 -10.98 34.33
CA VAL A 13 8.67 -11.70 33.05
C VAL A 13 7.36 -12.46 32.83
N ALA A 14 6.87 -12.32 31.59
CA ALA A 14 5.89 -13.15 30.90
C ALA A 14 4.44 -12.64 30.80
N VAL A 15 4.23 -11.57 30.03
CA VAL A 15 3.01 -11.42 29.21
C VAL A 15 3.39 -10.85 27.84
N VAL A 16 4.01 -11.63 26.94
CA VAL A 16 4.11 -11.27 25.51
C VAL A 16 4.23 -12.55 24.66
N LEU A 17 3.19 -13.37 24.50
CA LEU A 17 3.29 -14.52 23.58
C LEU A 17 1.98 -14.90 22.85
N THR A 18 1.09 -13.96 22.57
CA THR A 18 -0.02 -14.21 21.62
C THR A 18 -0.27 -13.00 20.71
N ALA A 19 0.75 -12.60 19.96
CA ALA A 19 0.49 -11.80 18.76
C ALA A 19 -0.05 -12.77 17.69
N PRO A 20 -1.27 -12.58 17.15
CA PRO A 20 -1.68 -13.34 15.99
C PRO A 20 -0.69 -13.03 14.87
N ALA A 21 -0.01 -14.07 14.38
CA ALA A 21 0.77 -13.94 13.16
C ALA A 21 -0.20 -13.43 12.08
N PHE A 22 0.05 -12.24 11.56
CA PHE A 22 -0.62 -11.77 10.35
C PHE A 22 -0.21 -12.74 9.25
N SER A 23 -1.03 -13.74 8.99
CA SER A 23 -0.90 -14.59 7.81
C SER A 23 -1.18 -13.70 6.61
N HIS A 24 -0.13 -13.09 6.07
CA HIS A 24 -0.16 -12.54 4.73
C HIS A 24 -0.32 -13.74 3.80
N THR A 25 -1.56 -14.02 3.38
CA THR A 25 -1.78 -14.85 2.21
C THR A 25 -1.28 -14.02 1.03
N GLU A 26 0.02 -14.14 0.74
CA GLU A 26 0.58 -13.71 -0.52
C GLU A 26 -0.09 -14.57 -1.58
N GLY A 27 -1.15 -14.06 -2.20
CA GLY A 27 -1.60 -14.63 -3.47
C GLY A 27 -0.39 -14.67 -4.38
N THR A 28 -0.03 -15.85 -4.89
CA THR A 28 1.12 -16.02 -5.80
C THR A 28 0.79 -15.35 -7.13
N TYR A 29 0.88 -14.03 -7.17
CA TYR A 29 0.83 -13.21 -8.37
C TYR A 29 2.27 -12.99 -8.81
N GLU A 30 2.89 -14.04 -9.37
CA GLU A 30 4.17 -13.90 -10.05
C GLU A 30 3.96 -13.01 -11.28
N ILE A 31 4.51 -11.79 -11.23
CA ILE A 31 4.51 -10.88 -12.36
C ILE A 31 5.70 -11.30 -13.25
N PRO A 32 5.45 -11.79 -14.48
CA PRO A 32 6.53 -12.22 -15.36
C PRO A 32 7.55 -11.10 -15.59
N ALA A 33 8.83 -11.48 -15.70
CA ALA A 33 9.87 -10.55 -16.13
C ALA A 33 9.49 -9.92 -17.47
N GLY A 34 9.44 -8.59 -17.53
CA GLY A 34 9.03 -7.85 -18.72
C GLY A 34 7.52 -7.69 -18.90
N ALA A 35 6.69 -8.01 -17.90
CA ALA A 35 5.29 -7.62 -17.94
C ALA A 35 5.16 -6.10 -18.05
N HIS A 36 4.29 -5.64 -18.94
CA HIS A 36 3.97 -4.22 -19.12
C HIS A 36 2.48 -3.99 -18.89
N PHE A 37 2.11 -2.75 -18.60
CA PHE A 37 0.70 -2.38 -18.52
C PHE A 37 0.02 -2.58 -19.89
N ASN A 38 -1.19 -3.12 -19.85
CA ASN A 38 -2.03 -3.26 -21.04
C ASN A 38 -2.74 -1.93 -21.32
N PRO A 39 -2.57 -1.31 -22.50
CA PRO A 39 -3.22 -0.05 -22.86
C PRO A 39 -4.75 -0.08 -22.77
N ASP A 40 -5.39 -1.17 -23.18
CA ASP A 40 -6.86 -1.31 -23.13
C ASP A 40 -7.38 -1.35 -21.69
N LYS A 41 -6.60 -1.93 -20.76
CA LYS A 41 -6.95 -1.90 -19.34
C LYS A 41 -6.75 -0.51 -18.74
N LEU A 42 -5.73 0.22 -19.19
CA LEU A 42 -5.54 1.62 -18.79
C LEU A 42 -6.68 2.51 -19.32
N ALA A 43 -7.20 2.26 -20.52
CA ALA A 43 -8.35 3.00 -21.06
C ALA A 43 -9.61 2.90 -20.16
N ARG A 44 -9.82 1.75 -19.51
CA ARG A 44 -10.92 1.57 -18.54
C ARG A 44 -10.80 2.48 -17.32
N ILE A 45 -9.58 2.87 -16.95
CA ILE A 45 -9.35 3.85 -15.87
C ILE A 45 -9.91 5.20 -16.30
N SER A 46 -9.62 5.62 -17.54
CA SER A 46 -10.15 6.86 -18.10
C SER A 46 -11.68 6.85 -18.17
N GLU A 47 -12.27 5.75 -18.63
CA GLU A 47 -13.73 5.59 -18.68
C GLU A 47 -14.37 5.71 -17.31
N PHE A 48 -13.78 5.06 -16.30
CA PHE A 48 -14.26 5.13 -14.93
C PHE A 48 -14.27 6.56 -14.40
N PHE A 49 -13.13 7.27 -14.44
CA PHE A 49 -13.07 8.63 -13.91
C PHE A 49 -13.94 9.62 -14.70
N LYS A 50 -14.04 9.46 -16.02
CA LYS A 50 -14.98 10.24 -16.84
C LYS A 50 -16.42 10.04 -16.37
N ASN A 51 -16.81 8.80 -16.07
CA ASN A 51 -18.15 8.51 -15.55
C ASN A 51 -18.38 9.12 -14.15
N GLU A 52 -17.42 8.99 -13.24
CA GLU A 52 -17.58 9.53 -11.88
C GLU A 52 -17.66 11.06 -11.86
N VAL A 53 -16.95 11.74 -12.76
CA VAL A 53 -17.09 13.19 -13.00
C VAL A 53 -18.44 13.51 -13.64
N ALA A 54 -18.83 12.81 -14.71
CA ALA A 54 -20.08 13.07 -15.42
C ALA A 54 -21.32 12.85 -14.56
N THR A 55 -21.27 11.89 -13.62
CA THR A 55 -22.33 11.62 -12.65
C THR A 55 -22.29 12.53 -11.42
N GLY A 56 -21.31 13.44 -11.35
CA GLY A 56 -21.19 14.42 -10.26
C GLY A 56 -20.77 13.81 -8.92
N LYS A 57 -20.25 12.58 -8.92
CA LYS A 57 -19.80 11.92 -7.68
C LYS A 57 -18.48 12.50 -7.17
N ILE A 58 -17.63 12.95 -8.09
CA ILE A 58 -16.41 13.70 -7.81
C ILE A 58 -16.32 14.92 -8.74
N PRO A 59 -15.75 16.05 -8.30
CA PRO A 59 -15.52 17.19 -9.18
C PRO A 59 -14.40 16.91 -10.21
N GLY A 60 -13.38 16.14 -9.82
CA GLY A 60 -12.25 15.79 -10.68
C GLY A 60 -11.21 14.90 -10.00
N ALA A 61 -10.22 14.44 -10.77
CA ALA A 61 -9.11 13.61 -10.31
C ALA A 61 -7.88 13.77 -11.21
N VAL A 62 -6.68 13.59 -10.64
CA VAL A 62 -5.42 13.43 -11.39
C VAL A 62 -4.87 12.06 -11.07
N VAL A 63 -4.56 11.27 -12.10
CA VAL A 63 -4.11 9.89 -11.97
C VAL A 63 -2.74 9.73 -12.58
N LEU A 64 -1.79 9.20 -11.80
CA LEU A 64 -0.44 8.87 -12.25
C LEU A 64 -0.14 7.41 -11.91
N ILE A 65 0.21 6.63 -12.94
CA ILE A 65 0.70 5.26 -12.78
C ILE A 65 2.11 5.20 -13.35
N GLN A 66 3.03 4.63 -12.57
CA GLN A 66 4.43 4.51 -12.94
C GLN A 66 4.88 3.05 -12.88
N GLN A 67 5.67 2.65 -13.88
CA GLN A 67 6.37 1.37 -13.90
C GLN A 67 7.88 1.65 -13.92
N HIS A 68 8.61 1.14 -12.92
CA HIS A 68 10.06 1.39 -12.79
C HIS A 68 10.43 2.89 -12.84
N GLY A 69 9.62 3.73 -12.19
CA GLY A 69 9.82 5.19 -12.17
C GLY A 69 9.51 5.90 -13.50
N LYS A 70 8.95 5.19 -14.48
CA LYS A 70 8.50 5.79 -15.74
C LYS A 70 6.98 5.91 -15.75
N PRO A 71 6.40 7.09 -16.05
CA PRO A 71 4.96 7.24 -16.20
C PRO A 71 4.47 6.37 -17.37
N VAL A 72 3.52 5.49 -17.08
CA VAL A 72 2.83 4.63 -18.06
C VAL A 72 1.40 5.07 -18.30
N TYR A 73 0.86 5.90 -17.41
CA TYR A 73 -0.44 6.54 -17.53
C TYR A 73 -0.45 7.82 -16.72
N HIS A 74 -0.90 8.91 -17.33
CA HIS A 74 -1.05 10.20 -16.67
C HIS A 74 -2.21 10.97 -17.32
N GLU A 75 -3.29 11.17 -16.57
CA GLU A 75 -4.48 11.88 -17.06
C GLU A 75 -5.14 12.68 -15.92
N ALA A 76 -5.79 13.78 -16.29
CA ALA A 76 -6.60 14.59 -15.40
C ALA A 76 -8.07 14.58 -15.89
N PHE A 77 -9.01 14.58 -14.95
CA PHE A 77 -10.44 14.46 -15.19
C PHE A 77 -11.20 15.52 -14.41
N GLY A 78 -12.27 16.07 -15.01
CA GLY A 78 -13.10 17.08 -14.36
C GLY A 78 -12.37 18.40 -14.10
N VAL A 79 -13.12 19.40 -13.62
CA VAL A 79 -12.68 20.77 -13.26
C VAL A 79 -13.84 21.54 -12.64
#